data_AF-A0AA39PHA8-F1
#
_entry.id   AF-A0AA39PHA8-F1
#
_cell.length_a   1.000
_cell.length_b   1.000
_cell.length_c   1.000
_cell.angle_alpha   90.00
_cell.angle_beta   90.00
_cell.angle_gamma   90.00
#
_symmetry.space_group_name_H-M   'P 1'
#
loop_
_entity.id
_entity.type
_entity.pdbx_description
1 polymer ?
#
loop_
_entity_poly.entity_id
_entity_poly.type
_entity_poly.pdbx_seq_one_letter_code
_entity_poly.pdbx_strand_id
1 'polypeptide(L)'
;MGFITSLGAEGEYPTPSYNLDSSETCREVIPVANDEGRVITVLAGQPEDPDWESVHTLASALLDQSQGKCTFSRKQQKRRRGCYSALSVGISFGGGQRCFPQNLHHEGTTAQVLATLINHIAFIRLAGFASGIFAAQSPSLFQCYAMHLRALLLSNDNLILNFANSIFSASTFNFRPKTVTVEHTDSGNLLFGWCAIPVLSRFNSKKGVHLILWDLKLVIEFPPGSTVLIPSAVLQHSNMTVDRGETRVPVYAVYSRGVISLGG
;
A
#
# COMPACT_ATOMS: atom_id res chain seq x y z
N MET A 1 -16.31 -10.35 15.62
CA MET A 1 -15.90 -10.19 14.21
C MET A 1 -17.08 -9.56 13.47
N GLY A 2 -17.04 -8.26 13.24
CA GLY A 2 -18.10 -7.54 12.53
C GLY A 2 -17.76 -7.49 11.03
N PHE A 3 -18.73 -7.82 10.18
CA PHE A 3 -18.61 -7.63 8.73
C PHE A 3 -19.39 -6.39 8.33
N ILE A 4 -18.84 -5.58 7.43
CA ILE A 4 -19.56 -4.49 6.77
C ILE A 4 -19.97 -4.99 5.38
N THR A 5 -21.26 -5.15 5.15
CA THR A 5 -21.85 -5.54 3.87
C THR A 5 -22.16 -4.28 3.04
N SER A 6 -21.83 -4.28 1.74
CA SER A 6 -22.33 -3.23 0.83
C SER A 6 -23.72 -3.63 0.31
N LEU A 7 -24.67 -2.69 0.34
CA LEU A 7 -26.03 -2.89 -0.13
C LEU A 7 -26.12 -2.72 -1.66
N GLY A 8 -26.82 -3.66 -2.29
CA GLY A 8 -27.09 -3.69 -3.73
C GLY A 8 -27.91 -2.50 -4.22
N ALA A 9 -27.72 -2.18 -5.50
CA ALA A 9 -28.30 -1.04 -6.18
C ALA A 9 -29.77 -1.28 -6.58
N GLU A 10 -30.66 -0.40 -6.13
CA GLU A 10 -31.85 0.03 -6.88
C GLU A 10 -32.09 1.54 -6.65
N GLY A 11 -32.81 2.16 -7.58
CA GLY A 11 -32.69 3.56 -7.98
C GLY A 11 -33.18 4.64 -7.01
N GLU A 12 -33.01 5.87 -7.49
CA GLU A 12 -33.02 7.18 -6.80
C GLU A 12 -31.71 7.50 -6.10
N TYR A 13 -31.03 8.59 -6.52
CA TYR A 13 -29.78 9.07 -5.96
C TYR A 13 -29.98 9.53 -4.50
N PRO A 14 -29.54 8.77 -3.48
CA PRO A 14 -29.45 9.29 -2.14
C PRO A 14 -28.01 9.82 -2.00
N THR A 15 -27.85 11.03 -1.46
CA THR A 15 -26.54 11.47 -0.94
C THR A 15 -26.03 10.39 0.02
N PRO A 16 -24.91 9.71 -0.24
CA PRO A 16 -24.46 8.62 0.61
C PRO A 16 -23.90 9.19 1.91
N SER A 17 -24.68 9.14 2.97
CA SER A 17 -24.23 9.33 4.34
C SER A 17 -23.72 7.99 4.89
N TYR A 18 -22.45 7.67 4.62
CA TYR A 18 -21.78 6.53 5.26
C TYR A 18 -20.52 7.02 5.97
N ASN A 19 -20.72 7.72 7.08
CA ASN A 19 -19.65 7.94 8.05
C ASN A 19 -19.57 6.67 8.90
N LEU A 20 -18.57 5.83 8.64
CA LEU A 20 -18.04 4.98 9.70
C LEU A 20 -17.44 5.94 10.74
N ASP A 21 -18.12 6.11 11.87
CA ASP A 21 -17.60 6.90 12.99
C ASP A 21 -16.49 6.08 13.66
N SER A 22 -15.26 6.13 13.12
CA SER A 22 -14.30 5.01 13.22
C SER A 22 -12.89 5.32 13.70
N SER A 23 -12.71 6.31 14.57
CA SER A 23 -11.37 6.53 15.16
C SER A 23 -10.88 5.34 15.99
N GLU A 24 -11.79 4.54 16.57
CA GLU A 24 -11.46 3.29 17.28
C GLU A 24 -11.58 2.05 16.39
N THR A 25 -12.61 1.95 15.55
CA THR A 25 -12.86 0.76 14.72
C THR A 25 -11.80 0.56 13.62
N CYS A 26 -11.12 1.60 13.13
CA CYS A 26 -10.04 1.44 12.16
C CYS A 26 -8.68 1.01 12.76
N ARG A 27 -8.60 0.70 14.06
CA ARG A 27 -7.41 0.11 14.70
C ARG A 27 -7.46 -1.41 14.76
N GLU A 28 -8.63 -1.99 14.62
CA GLU A 28 -8.83 -3.45 14.58
C GLU A 28 -8.87 -3.96 13.13
N VAL A 29 -8.77 -5.28 12.98
CA VAL A 29 -8.90 -5.94 11.67
C VAL A 29 -10.37 -6.03 11.29
N ILE A 30 -10.78 -5.28 10.25
CA ILE A 30 -12.13 -5.28 9.69
C ILE A 30 -12.09 -5.73 8.23
N PRO A 31 -12.56 -6.95 7.91
CA PRO A 31 -12.77 -7.38 6.54
C PRO A 31 -14.03 -6.73 5.96
N VAL A 32 -13.92 -6.19 4.75
CA VAL A 32 -15.05 -5.72 3.94
C VAL A 32 -15.35 -6.81 2.92
N ALA A 33 -16.57 -7.32 2.94
CA ALA A 33 -16.98 -8.45 2.12
C ALA A 33 -18.20 -8.11 1.24
N ASN A 34 -18.37 -8.84 0.14
CA ASN A 34 -19.61 -8.80 -0.62
C ASN A 34 -20.73 -9.56 0.12
N ASP A 35 -21.92 -9.52 -0.47
CA ASP A 35 -23.11 -10.28 -0.06
C ASP A 35 -22.89 -11.81 0.02
N GLU A 36 -22.00 -12.36 -0.79
CA GLU A 36 -21.58 -13.77 -0.74
C GLU A 36 -20.55 -14.07 0.37
N GLY A 37 -20.14 -13.09 1.17
CA GLY A 37 -19.14 -13.24 2.23
C GLY A 37 -17.69 -13.32 1.76
N ARG A 38 -17.41 -13.01 0.47
CA ARG A 38 -16.05 -12.94 -0.07
C ARG A 38 -15.40 -11.62 0.32
N VAL A 39 -14.27 -11.70 0.99
CA VAL A 39 -13.49 -10.52 1.41
C VAL A 39 -12.92 -9.81 0.18
N ILE A 40 -13.30 -8.55 -0.01
CA ILE A 40 -12.83 -7.68 -1.08
C ILE A 40 -11.57 -6.93 -0.63
N THR A 41 -11.61 -6.33 0.55
CA THR A 41 -10.54 -5.52 1.15
C THR A 41 -10.53 -5.72 2.66
N VAL A 42 -9.40 -5.44 3.30
CA VAL A 42 -9.26 -5.51 4.76
C VAL A 42 -8.68 -4.22 5.29
N LEU A 43 -9.40 -3.59 6.21
CA LEU A 43 -8.85 -2.57 7.10
C LEU A 43 -8.05 -3.33 8.16
N ALA A 44 -6.74 -3.43 7.99
CA ALA A 44 -5.89 -4.28 8.85
C ALA A 44 -5.61 -3.65 10.21
N GLY A 45 -5.90 -2.36 10.38
CA GLY A 45 -5.66 -1.67 11.64
C GLY A 45 -4.18 -1.67 12.01
N GLN A 46 -3.91 -1.90 13.29
CA GLN A 46 -2.57 -1.90 13.88
C GLN A 46 -2.29 -3.24 14.57
N PRO A 47 -1.05 -3.71 14.62
CA PRO A 47 -0.69 -4.86 15.43
C PRO A 47 -0.81 -4.54 16.93
N GLU A 48 -1.04 -5.57 17.73
CA GLU A 48 -0.93 -5.51 19.20
C GLU A 48 0.55 -5.40 19.61
N ASP A 49 1.09 -4.20 19.47
CA ASP A 49 2.50 -3.92 19.62
C ASP A 49 2.70 -2.56 20.29
N PRO A 50 3.15 -2.53 21.56
CA PRO A 50 3.32 -1.28 22.31
C PRO A 50 4.25 -0.27 21.63
N ASP A 51 5.20 -0.76 20.82
CA ASP A 51 6.17 0.08 20.13
C ASP A 51 5.68 0.54 18.75
N TRP A 52 4.47 0.15 18.32
CA TRP A 52 3.99 0.42 16.96
C TRP A 52 3.93 1.91 16.62
N GLU A 53 3.57 2.74 17.59
CA GLU A 53 3.58 4.20 17.44
C GLU A 53 4.98 4.72 17.07
N SER A 54 6.04 4.15 17.65
CA SER A 54 7.42 4.49 17.30
C SER A 54 7.79 4.04 15.88
N VAL A 55 7.26 2.89 15.43
CA VAL A 55 7.58 2.31 14.12
C VAL A 55 7.15 3.23 12.99
N HIS A 56 5.87 3.63 12.95
CA HIS A 56 5.35 4.42 11.84
C HIS A 56 5.83 5.89 11.89
N THR A 57 6.09 6.42 13.09
CA THR A 57 6.68 7.77 13.26
C THR A 57 8.15 7.81 12.82
N LEU A 58 8.96 6.81 13.18
CA LEU A 58 10.34 6.70 12.71
C LEU A 58 10.40 6.50 11.19
N ALA A 59 9.54 5.65 10.63
CA ALA A 59 9.44 5.46 9.19
C ALA A 59 9.11 6.79 8.47
N SER A 60 8.16 7.56 9.01
CA SER A 60 7.82 8.89 8.50
C SER A 60 9.02 9.84 8.56
N ALA A 61 9.70 9.93 9.70
CA ALA A 61 10.86 10.80 9.88
C ALA A 61 12.00 10.46 8.90
N LEU A 62 12.23 9.17 8.64
CA LEU A 62 13.25 8.73 7.69
C LEU A 62 12.92 9.09 6.24
N LEU A 63 11.67 8.98 5.83
CA LEU A 63 11.25 9.42 4.48
C LEU A 63 11.44 10.93 4.33
N ASP A 64 11.13 11.67 5.38
CA ASP A 64 11.25 13.12 5.44
C ASP A 64 12.71 13.59 5.35
N GLN A 65 13.62 12.91 6.04
CA GLN A 65 15.07 13.18 5.98
C GLN A 65 15.70 12.75 4.66
N SER A 66 15.20 11.66 4.09
CA SER A 66 15.72 11.06 2.86
C SER A 66 15.34 11.84 1.60
N GLN A 67 14.22 12.58 1.65
CA GLN A 67 13.70 13.32 0.49
C GLN A 67 14.73 14.24 -0.16
N GLY A 68 15.50 15.00 0.63
CA GLY A 68 16.48 15.96 0.12
C GLY A 68 17.71 15.31 -0.55
N LYS A 69 17.88 13.99 -0.38
CA LYS A 69 19.01 13.21 -0.89
C LYS A 69 18.64 12.42 -2.16
N CYS A 70 17.34 12.30 -2.47
CA CYS A 70 16.86 11.57 -3.63
C CYS A 70 16.82 12.45 -4.89
N THR A 71 17.32 11.92 -5.99
CA THR A 71 17.12 12.52 -7.31
C THR A 71 15.82 11.97 -7.92
N PHE A 72 14.90 12.86 -8.26
CA PHE A 72 13.64 12.50 -8.91
C PHE A 72 13.64 12.95 -10.37
N SER A 73 13.39 12.02 -11.30
CA SER A 73 13.15 12.38 -12.70
C SER A 73 11.83 13.14 -12.86
N ARG A 74 11.69 13.90 -13.95
CA ARG A 74 10.46 14.67 -14.26
C ARG A 74 9.20 13.79 -14.30
N LYS A 75 9.31 12.53 -14.76
CA LYS A 75 8.23 11.53 -14.74
C LYS A 75 7.88 11.02 -13.34
N GLN A 76 8.83 11.04 -12.42
CA GLN A 76 8.62 10.65 -11.01
C GLN A 76 8.02 11.79 -10.18
N GLN A 77 8.18 13.04 -10.60
CA GLN A 77 7.62 14.24 -9.95
C GLN A 77 6.17 14.56 -10.41
N LYS A 78 5.83 14.22 -11.66
CA LYS A 78 4.47 14.34 -12.22
C LYS A 78 3.98 12.98 -12.69
N ARG A 79 3.20 12.30 -11.84
CA ARG A 79 2.59 11.01 -12.15
C ARG A 79 1.15 11.24 -12.64
N ARG A 80 0.59 10.27 -13.37
CA ARG A 80 -0.85 10.20 -13.71
C ARG A 80 -1.75 10.31 -12.46
N ARG A 81 -1.21 9.90 -11.32
CA ARG A 81 -1.90 9.77 -10.04
C ARG A 81 -1.79 11.00 -9.15
N GLY A 82 -1.03 12.02 -9.53
CA GLY A 82 -0.84 13.22 -8.72
C GLY A 82 0.57 13.79 -8.79
N CYS A 83 0.76 14.92 -8.11
CA CYS A 83 2.03 15.63 -8.03
C CYS A 83 2.78 15.24 -6.75
N TYR A 84 3.37 14.04 -6.76
CA TYR A 84 4.20 13.54 -5.67
C TYR A 84 5.38 12.74 -6.19
N SER A 85 6.46 12.74 -5.41
CA SER A 85 7.67 12.00 -5.71
C SER A 85 7.56 10.58 -5.17
N ALA A 86 7.73 9.58 -6.02
CA ALA A 86 7.66 8.17 -5.62
C ALA A 86 8.79 7.34 -6.21
N LEU A 87 9.45 6.55 -5.34
CA LEU A 87 10.50 5.60 -5.71
C LEU A 87 10.08 4.19 -5.33
N SER A 88 10.29 3.25 -6.24
CA SER A 88 9.90 1.85 -6.08
C SER A 88 11.15 0.96 -6.04
N VAL A 89 11.15 -0.07 -5.21
CA VAL A 89 12.24 -1.03 -5.03
C VAL A 89 11.69 -2.46 -5.04
N GLY A 90 12.54 -3.44 -5.31
CA GLY A 90 12.19 -4.86 -5.36
C GLY A 90 12.04 -5.40 -6.79
N ILE A 91 11.44 -6.57 -6.89
CA ILE A 91 11.27 -7.33 -8.12
C ILE A 91 9.96 -6.89 -8.78
N SER A 92 10.05 -6.48 -10.04
CA SER A 92 8.91 -6.04 -10.84
C SER A 92 9.06 -6.55 -12.27
N PHE A 93 7.94 -6.62 -12.99
CA PHE A 93 7.91 -6.86 -14.42
C PHE A 93 6.96 -5.88 -15.13
N GLY A 94 7.31 -5.51 -16.37
CA GLY A 94 6.61 -4.50 -17.16
C GLY A 94 7.15 -3.07 -16.94
N GLY A 95 6.42 -2.05 -17.43
CA GLY A 95 6.84 -0.64 -17.28
C GLY A 95 8.08 -0.25 -18.10
N GLY A 96 8.42 -1.03 -19.13
CA GLY A 96 9.57 -0.81 -20.01
C GLY A 96 10.56 -1.97 -20.03
N GLN A 97 10.51 -2.87 -19.04
CA GLN A 97 11.23 -4.15 -19.06
C GLN A 97 10.60 -5.06 -20.13
N ARG A 98 11.42 -5.67 -20.99
CA ARG A 98 10.95 -6.35 -22.22
C ARG A 98 11.01 -7.87 -22.18
N CYS A 99 11.80 -8.47 -21.29
CA CYS A 99 12.15 -9.90 -21.42
C CYS A 99 11.85 -10.76 -20.18
N PHE A 100 12.10 -10.27 -18.96
CA PHE A 100 11.89 -11.04 -17.74
C PHE A 100 11.75 -10.13 -16.51
N PRO A 101 11.15 -10.60 -15.39
CA PRO A 101 11.13 -9.86 -14.13
C PRO A 101 12.54 -9.56 -13.63
N GLN A 102 12.77 -8.35 -13.12
CA GLN A 102 14.08 -7.88 -12.65
C GLN A 102 13.93 -6.97 -11.42
N ASN A 103 15.01 -6.84 -10.65
CA ASN A 103 15.10 -5.81 -9.64
C ASN A 103 15.06 -4.41 -10.26
N LEU A 104 14.28 -3.51 -9.67
CA LEU A 104 14.22 -2.11 -10.06
C LEU A 104 15.58 -1.42 -9.82
N HIS A 105 16.15 -0.86 -10.88
CA HIS A 105 17.48 -0.25 -10.84
C HIS A 105 17.43 1.22 -10.42
N HIS A 106 18.32 1.60 -9.52
CA HIS A 106 18.58 2.99 -9.10
C HIS A 106 20.09 3.20 -8.99
N GLU A 107 20.55 4.43 -9.20
CA GLU A 107 21.97 4.78 -9.19
C GLU A 107 22.29 5.82 -8.11
N GLY A 108 23.56 5.89 -7.72
CA GLY A 108 24.12 6.92 -6.84
C GLY A 108 23.43 7.02 -5.48
N THR A 109 23.21 8.26 -5.03
CA THR A 109 22.63 8.57 -3.72
C THR A 109 21.23 7.99 -3.53
N THR A 110 20.43 7.91 -4.60
CA THR A 110 19.08 7.32 -4.53
C THR A 110 19.12 5.84 -4.18
N ALA A 111 20.08 5.08 -4.73
CA ALA A 111 20.25 3.67 -4.40
C ALA A 111 20.63 3.47 -2.92
N GLN A 112 21.52 4.31 -2.40
CA GLN A 112 21.94 4.27 -0.99
C GLN A 112 20.78 4.61 -0.04
N VAL A 113 19.96 5.60 -0.40
CA VAL A 113 18.75 5.95 0.36
C VAL A 113 17.76 4.78 0.38
N LEU A 114 17.48 4.18 -0.79
CA LEU A 114 16.55 3.05 -0.86
C LEU A 114 17.08 1.83 -0.09
N ALA A 115 18.39 1.55 -0.18
CA ALA A 115 19.03 0.51 0.63
C ALA A 115 18.89 0.78 2.13
N THR A 116 19.04 2.05 2.56
CA THR A 116 18.83 2.45 3.96
C THR A 116 17.37 2.23 4.38
N LEU A 117 16.40 2.59 3.53
CA LEU A 117 14.98 2.42 3.83
C LEU A 117 14.60 0.94 3.96
N ILE A 118 15.01 0.07 3.02
CA ILE A 118 14.63 -1.36 3.08
C ILE A 118 15.32 -2.13 4.21
N ASN A 119 16.50 -1.69 4.67
CA ASN A 119 17.19 -2.31 5.80
C ASN A 119 16.82 -1.71 7.16
N HIS A 120 16.01 -0.66 7.20
CA HIS A 120 15.61 -0.05 8.47
C HIS A 120 14.51 -0.85 9.15
N ILE A 121 14.68 -1.11 10.45
CA ILE A 121 13.78 -1.96 11.25
C ILE A 121 12.31 -1.55 11.16
N ALA A 122 12.02 -0.25 11.05
CA ALA A 122 10.65 0.25 10.91
C ALA A 122 9.96 -0.28 9.65
N PHE A 123 10.64 -0.27 8.50
CA PHE A 123 10.05 -0.76 7.25
C PHE A 123 9.98 -2.29 7.20
N ILE A 124 10.95 -2.97 7.81
CA ILE A 124 10.90 -4.43 7.98
C ILE A 124 9.68 -4.83 8.81
N ARG A 125 9.38 -4.12 9.91
CA ARG A 125 8.19 -4.36 10.74
C ARG A 125 6.88 -4.06 9.99
N LEU A 126 6.81 -2.93 9.27
CA LEU A 126 5.66 -2.57 8.43
C LEU A 126 5.38 -3.64 7.35
N ALA A 127 6.41 -4.08 6.63
CA ALA A 127 6.30 -5.10 5.59
C ALA A 127 5.90 -6.46 6.16
N GLY A 128 6.46 -6.82 7.32
CA GLY A 128 6.13 -8.05 8.03
C GLY A 128 4.67 -8.08 8.50
N PHE A 129 4.18 -7.00 9.10
CA PHE A 129 2.78 -6.88 9.51
C PHE A 129 1.83 -7.01 8.32
N ALA A 130 2.10 -6.28 7.24
CA ALA A 130 1.32 -6.37 6.00
C ALA A 130 1.27 -7.80 5.44
N SER A 131 2.42 -8.49 5.41
CA SER A 131 2.52 -9.87 4.94
C SER A 131 1.78 -10.85 5.87
N GLY A 132 1.87 -10.65 7.19
CA GLY A 132 1.20 -11.49 8.18
C GLY A 132 -0.32 -11.38 8.12
N ILE A 133 -0.87 -10.16 8.05
CA ILE A 133 -2.32 -9.97 7.91
C ILE A 133 -2.81 -10.51 6.58
N PHE A 134 -2.06 -10.37 5.50
CA PHE A 134 -2.41 -10.98 4.22
C PHE A 134 -2.52 -12.51 4.35
N ALA A 135 -1.54 -13.17 4.96
CA ALA A 135 -1.59 -14.62 5.20
C ALA A 135 -2.81 -15.05 6.03
N ALA A 136 -3.19 -14.25 7.05
CA ALA A 136 -4.33 -14.55 7.90
C ALA A 136 -5.68 -14.34 7.22
N GLN A 137 -5.81 -13.31 6.38
CA GLN A 137 -7.09 -12.88 5.81
C GLN A 137 -7.39 -13.49 4.44
N SER A 138 -6.36 -13.91 3.70
CA SER A 138 -6.53 -14.61 2.42
C SER A 138 -5.44 -15.66 2.20
N PRO A 139 -5.50 -16.81 2.93
CA PRO A 139 -4.45 -17.83 2.90
C PRO A 139 -4.20 -18.40 1.50
N SER A 140 -5.27 -18.66 0.73
CA SER A 140 -5.15 -19.22 -0.63
C SER A 140 -4.46 -18.25 -1.59
N LEU A 141 -4.77 -16.95 -1.51
CA LEU A 141 -4.12 -15.93 -2.32
C LEU A 141 -2.67 -15.71 -1.88
N PHE A 142 -2.40 -15.71 -0.58
CA PHE A 142 -1.04 -15.67 -0.04
C PHE A 142 -0.19 -16.84 -0.55
N GLN A 143 -0.75 -18.06 -0.54
CA GLN A 143 -0.07 -19.25 -1.08
C GLN A 143 0.22 -19.11 -2.58
N CYS A 144 -0.71 -18.53 -3.35
CA CYS A 144 -0.49 -18.21 -4.76
C CYS A 144 0.72 -17.27 -4.93
N TYR A 145 0.81 -16.20 -4.12
CA TYR A 145 1.98 -15.32 -4.14
C TYR A 145 3.26 -16.08 -3.79
N ALA A 146 3.24 -16.90 -2.73
CA ALA A 146 4.40 -17.64 -2.25
C ALA A 146 4.95 -18.60 -3.31
N MET A 147 4.06 -19.34 -3.98
CA MET A 147 4.43 -20.26 -5.04
C MET A 147 5.11 -19.55 -6.21
N HIS A 148 4.51 -18.46 -6.72
CA HIS A 148 5.04 -17.75 -7.88
C HIS A 148 6.32 -16.98 -7.55
N LEU A 149 6.39 -16.33 -6.39
CA LEU A 149 7.59 -15.64 -5.95
C LEU A 149 8.75 -16.63 -5.76
N ARG A 150 8.49 -17.79 -5.14
CA ARG A 150 9.49 -18.86 -4.99
C ARG A 150 9.95 -19.40 -6.34
N ALA A 151 9.03 -19.71 -7.24
CA ALA A 151 9.38 -20.19 -8.58
C ALA A 151 10.26 -19.17 -9.34
N LEU A 152 9.92 -17.89 -9.22
CA LEU A 152 10.71 -16.82 -9.82
C LEU A 152 12.13 -16.74 -9.24
N LEU A 153 12.27 -16.78 -7.91
CA LEU A 153 13.58 -16.76 -7.25
C LEU A 153 14.43 -17.98 -7.61
N LEU A 154 13.83 -19.17 -7.72
CA LEU A 154 14.53 -20.39 -8.17
C LEU A 154 14.95 -20.34 -9.64
N SER A 155 14.28 -19.54 -10.47
CA SER A 155 14.62 -19.40 -11.89
C SER A 155 15.75 -18.41 -12.15
N ASN A 156 16.07 -17.53 -11.20
CA ASN A 156 17.07 -16.47 -11.38
C ASN A 156 17.69 -16.05 -10.04
N ASP A 157 18.89 -16.56 -9.78
CA ASP A 157 19.67 -16.30 -8.56
C ASP A 157 20.11 -14.83 -8.41
N ASN A 158 19.99 -14.00 -9.45
CA ASN A 158 20.30 -12.58 -9.36
C ASN A 158 19.17 -11.73 -8.75
N LEU A 159 18.01 -12.33 -8.49
CA LEU A 159 16.87 -11.62 -7.92
C LEU A 159 16.98 -11.49 -6.42
N ILE A 160 16.88 -10.24 -5.94
CA ILE A 160 17.00 -9.91 -4.53
C ILE A 160 15.64 -9.44 -4.00
N LEU A 161 15.18 -10.04 -2.90
CA LEU A 161 13.99 -9.57 -2.20
C LEU A 161 14.25 -8.23 -1.50
N ASN A 162 13.29 -7.32 -1.58
CA ASN A 162 13.28 -6.06 -0.83
C ASN A 162 13.17 -6.30 0.68
N PHE A 163 12.35 -7.26 1.13
CA PHE A 163 12.22 -7.64 2.53
C PHE A 163 12.13 -9.16 2.65
N ALA A 164 13.00 -9.76 3.47
CA ALA A 164 13.01 -11.21 3.67
C ALA A 164 11.76 -11.74 4.40
N ASN A 165 11.08 -10.88 5.17
CA ASN A 165 9.88 -11.21 5.95
C ASN A 165 8.57 -10.77 5.26
N SER A 166 8.59 -10.53 3.94
CA SER A 166 7.42 -10.06 3.20
C SER A 166 7.15 -10.90 1.95
N ILE A 167 5.86 -11.14 1.69
CA ILE A 167 5.38 -11.84 0.50
C ILE A 167 5.32 -10.95 -0.76
N PHE A 168 5.38 -9.63 -0.57
CA PHE A 168 5.25 -8.67 -1.65
C PHE A 168 6.58 -8.50 -2.38
N SER A 169 6.58 -8.62 -3.71
CA SER A 169 7.80 -8.60 -4.50
C SER A 169 8.43 -7.20 -4.61
N ALA A 170 7.64 -6.14 -4.41
CA ALA A 170 8.06 -4.77 -4.55
C ALA A 170 7.45 -3.84 -3.48
N SER A 171 8.03 -2.66 -3.35
CA SER A 171 7.49 -1.59 -2.53
C SER A 171 7.68 -0.22 -3.17
N THR A 172 6.80 0.72 -2.87
CA THR A 172 6.90 2.12 -3.27
C THR A 172 6.90 3.01 -2.03
N PHE A 173 7.88 3.91 -1.97
CA PHE A 173 7.97 4.98 -1.00
C PHE A 173 7.45 6.27 -1.63
N ASN A 174 6.40 6.85 -1.06
CA ASN A 174 5.85 8.13 -1.49
C ASN A 174 6.41 9.24 -0.61
N PHE A 175 7.20 10.13 -1.21
CA PHE A 175 7.84 11.26 -0.55
C PHE A 175 6.96 12.52 -0.62
N ARG A 176 7.19 13.41 0.35
CA ARG A 176 6.62 14.76 0.46
C ARG A 176 6.79 15.61 -0.84
N PRO A 177 6.07 16.74 -1.00
CA PRO A 177 5.29 17.51 -0.01
C PRO A 177 3.79 17.18 0.12
N LYS A 178 3.19 16.47 -0.84
CA LYS A 178 1.79 16.02 -0.77
C LYS A 178 1.70 14.65 -1.41
N THR A 179 1.26 13.63 -0.70
CA THR A 179 1.01 12.26 -1.22
C THR A 179 -0.45 12.10 -1.64
N VAL A 180 -1.02 13.18 -2.17
CA VAL A 180 -2.41 13.23 -2.61
C VAL A 180 -2.51 12.56 -3.97
N THR A 181 -3.45 11.65 -4.07
CA THR A 181 -3.73 10.89 -5.26
C THR A 181 -5.07 11.31 -5.84
N VAL A 182 -5.11 11.49 -7.16
CA VAL A 182 -6.39 11.52 -7.88
C VAL A 182 -6.93 10.10 -7.99
N GLU A 183 -8.21 9.96 -8.29
CA GLU A 183 -8.84 8.68 -8.58
C GLU A 183 -8.05 7.87 -9.61
N HIS A 184 -7.69 6.63 -9.26
CA HIS A 184 -6.94 5.74 -10.13
C HIS A 184 -7.09 4.27 -9.74
N THR A 185 -6.58 3.41 -10.63
CA THR A 185 -6.22 2.03 -10.32
C THR A 185 -4.72 1.81 -10.53
N ASP A 186 -4.20 0.77 -9.88
CA ASP A 186 -2.87 0.24 -10.10
C ASP A 186 -2.88 -0.86 -11.15
N SER A 187 -3.29 -0.53 -12.38
CA SER A 187 -3.46 -1.51 -13.46
C SER A 187 -2.22 -2.34 -13.84
N GLY A 188 -1.04 -2.02 -13.28
CA GLY A 188 0.18 -2.82 -13.45
C GLY A 188 0.38 -3.88 -12.36
N ASN A 189 -0.36 -3.82 -11.26
CA ASN A 189 -0.30 -4.82 -10.20
C ASN A 189 -1.07 -6.09 -10.61
N LEU A 190 -0.88 -7.17 -9.86
CA LEU A 190 -1.67 -8.39 -10.06
C LEU A 190 -3.18 -8.09 -9.91
N LEU A 191 -3.97 -8.47 -10.92
CA LEU A 191 -5.40 -8.11 -11.03
C LEU A 191 -6.22 -8.47 -9.78
N PHE A 192 -6.12 -9.73 -9.35
CA PHE A 192 -6.78 -10.25 -8.15
C PHE A 192 -5.89 -10.16 -6.90
N GLY A 193 -4.74 -9.52 -7.03
CA GLY A 193 -3.76 -9.41 -5.99
C GLY A 193 -4.06 -8.27 -5.03
N TRP A 194 -3.66 -8.44 -3.77
CA TRP A 194 -3.73 -7.37 -2.78
C TRP A 194 -2.44 -6.58 -2.75
N CYS A 195 -2.57 -5.30 -2.39
CA CYS A 195 -1.48 -4.40 -2.03
C CYS A 195 -1.74 -3.89 -0.63
N ALA A 196 -0.70 -3.75 0.18
CA ALA A 196 -0.84 -3.20 1.52
C ALA A 196 -0.32 -1.76 1.56
N ILE A 197 -1.10 -0.88 2.18
CA ILE A 197 -0.84 0.55 2.26
C ILE A 197 -0.83 0.95 3.75
N PRO A 198 0.32 0.86 4.43
CA PRO A 198 0.49 1.49 5.73
C PRO A 198 0.53 3.02 5.62
N VAL A 199 -0.21 3.67 6.50
CA VAL A 199 -0.18 5.13 6.66
C VAL A 199 0.76 5.51 7.80
N LEU A 200 1.64 6.46 7.51
CA LEU A 200 2.71 6.89 8.40
C LEU A 200 2.47 8.33 8.88
N SER A 201 3.17 8.76 9.93
CA SER A 201 3.10 10.12 10.51
C SER A 201 1.97 10.36 11.50
N ARG A 202 2.09 11.44 12.26
CA ARG A 202 1.09 11.94 13.20
C ARG A 202 0.24 13.01 12.52
N PHE A 203 -1.06 12.73 12.40
CA PHE A 203 -2.08 13.66 11.91
C PHE A 203 -3.41 13.31 12.57
N ASN A 204 -4.40 14.19 12.44
CA ASN A 204 -5.74 13.94 12.94
C ASN A 204 -6.55 13.25 11.83
N SER A 205 -6.82 11.97 12.00
CA SER A 205 -7.59 11.18 11.03
C SER A 205 -9.03 11.69 10.83
N LYS A 206 -9.58 12.44 11.80
CA LYS A 206 -10.91 13.07 11.65
C LYS A 206 -10.89 14.30 10.74
N LYS A 207 -9.72 14.88 10.47
CA LYS A 207 -9.56 16.11 9.69
C LYS A 207 -8.92 15.89 8.32
N GLY A 208 -8.51 14.68 7.98
CA GLY A 208 -7.98 14.37 6.65
C GLY A 208 -7.32 13.01 6.54
N VAL A 209 -6.78 12.74 5.34
CA VAL A 209 -6.17 11.45 4.94
C VAL A 209 -7.18 10.31 5.02
N HIS A 210 -8.29 10.52 4.33
CA HIS A 210 -9.26 9.46 4.12
C HIS A 210 -8.89 8.70 2.86
N LEU A 211 -9.04 7.38 2.92
CA LEU A 211 -9.00 6.52 1.74
C LEU A 211 -10.40 6.46 1.16
N ILE A 212 -10.54 6.76 -0.12
CA ILE A 212 -11.79 6.61 -0.85
C ILE A 212 -11.68 5.35 -1.71
N LEU A 213 -12.62 4.43 -1.55
CA LEU A 213 -12.81 3.27 -2.39
C LEU A 213 -14.08 3.48 -3.20
N TRP A 214 -13.93 3.98 -4.44
CA TRP A 214 -15.02 4.53 -5.23
C TRP A 214 -16.05 3.48 -5.62
N ASP A 215 -15.61 2.31 -6.08
CA ASP A 215 -16.51 1.22 -6.50
C ASP A 215 -17.34 0.68 -5.31
N LEU A 216 -16.79 0.75 -4.10
CA LEU A 216 -17.47 0.33 -2.87
C LEU A 216 -18.30 1.46 -2.23
N LYS A 217 -18.19 2.69 -2.75
CA LYS A 217 -18.78 3.90 -2.15
C LYS A 217 -18.39 4.10 -0.68
N LEU A 218 -17.15 3.75 -0.33
CA LEU A 218 -16.63 3.85 1.04
C LEU A 218 -15.63 4.99 1.17
N VAL A 219 -15.82 5.79 2.21
CA VAL A 219 -14.82 6.75 2.72
C VAL A 219 -14.35 6.22 4.06
N ILE A 220 -13.06 5.95 4.17
CA ILE A 220 -12.47 5.33 5.35
C ILE A 220 -11.57 6.35 6.02
N GLU A 221 -11.89 6.70 7.26
CA GLU A 221 -10.95 7.38 8.13
C GLU A 221 -9.78 6.44 8.38
N PHE A 222 -8.55 6.87 8.07
CA PHE A 222 -7.41 5.98 8.13
C PHE A 222 -6.42 6.45 9.20
N PRO A 223 -6.43 5.87 10.42
CA PRO A 223 -5.62 6.37 11.52
C PRO A 223 -4.11 6.20 11.26
N PRO A 224 -3.26 7.12 11.76
CA PRO A 224 -1.81 6.94 11.84
C PRO A 224 -1.39 5.54 12.26
N GLY A 225 -0.44 4.94 11.54
CA GLY A 225 0.07 3.59 11.83
C GLY A 225 -0.81 2.45 11.34
N SER A 226 -2.01 2.73 10.82
CA SER A 226 -2.91 1.68 10.34
C SER A 226 -2.51 1.19 8.95
N THR A 227 -2.81 -0.06 8.64
CA THR A 227 -2.60 -0.67 7.33
C THR A 227 -3.93 -1.06 6.69
N VAL A 228 -4.00 -1.01 5.36
CA VAL A 228 -5.15 -1.48 4.58
C VAL A 228 -4.65 -2.35 3.45
N LEU A 229 -5.38 -3.43 3.16
CA LEU A 229 -5.14 -4.34 2.06
C LEU A 229 -6.23 -4.14 1.01
N ILE A 230 -5.87 -3.67 -0.18
CA ILE A 230 -6.83 -3.43 -1.26
C ILE A 230 -6.42 -4.17 -2.54
N PRO A 231 -7.36 -4.65 -3.36
CA PRO A 231 -7.09 -5.14 -4.70
C PRO A 231 -6.88 -3.96 -5.66
N SER A 232 -5.74 -3.27 -5.52
CA SER A 232 -5.54 -1.94 -6.12
C SER A 232 -5.55 -1.91 -7.64
N ALA A 233 -5.37 -3.06 -8.30
CA ALA A 233 -5.43 -3.18 -9.76
C ALA A 233 -6.85 -3.04 -10.33
N VAL A 234 -7.87 -3.44 -9.57
CA VAL A 234 -9.28 -3.44 -9.99
C VAL A 234 -10.10 -2.39 -9.25
N LEU A 235 -9.75 -2.11 -7.99
CA LEU A 235 -10.53 -1.21 -7.15
C LEU A 235 -10.09 0.24 -7.35
N GLN A 236 -11.00 1.09 -7.84
CA GLN A 236 -10.78 2.52 -7.98
C GLN A 236 -10.61 3.17 -6.61
N HIS A 237 -9.49 3.86 -6.42
CA HIS A 237 -9.17 4.48 -5.15
C HIS A 237 -8.44 5.82 -5.28
N SER A 238 -8.55 6.62 -4.24
CA SER A 238 -7.81 7.87 -4.06
C SER A 238 -7.64 8.17 -2.57
N ASN A 239 -6.87 9.20 -2.25
CA ASN A 239 -6.75 9.71 -0.89
C ASN A 239 -6.99 11.22 -0.86
N MET A 240 -7.63 11.70 0.21
CA MET A 240 -7.93 13.13 0.37
C MET A 240 -6.78 13.90 1.02
N THR A 241 -6.70 15.20 0.69
CA THR A 241 -5.78 16.13 1.32
C THR A 241 -6.00 16.24 2.82
N VAL A 242 -4.90 16.48 3.53
CA VAL A 242 -4.88 16.97 4.90
C VAL A 242 -5.41 18.42 4.94
N ASP A 243 -6.15 18.80 5.99
CA ASP A 243 -6.57 20.18 6.26
C ASP A 243 -5.37 21.16 6.27
N ARG A 244 -5.60 22.47 5.99
CA ARG A 244 -4.56 23.49 5.75
C ARG A 244 -3.52 23.64 6.89
N GLY A 245 -3.82 23.14 8.09
CA GLY A 245 -2.94 23.19 9.26
C GLY A 245 -2.20 21.90 9.60
N GLU A 246 -2.54 20.76 9.00
CA GLU A 246 -1.95 19.47 9.36
C GLU A 246 -0.90 19.02 8.33
N THR A 247 0.23 18.50 8.84
CA THR A 247 1.40 18.21 8.01
C THR A 247 1.32 16.79 7.48
N ARG A 248 1.09 16.68 6.16
CA ARG A 248 1.80 15.82 5.20
C ARG A 248 2.06 14.37 5.65
N VAL A 249 1.31 13.42 5.09
CA VAL A 249 1.38 12.00 5.44
C VAL A 249 2.21 11.24 4.40
N PRO A 250 3.47 10.84 4.68
CA PRO A 250 4.17 9.91 3.81
C PRO A 250 3.43 8.57 3.78
N VAL A 251 3.36 7.98 2.59
CA VAL A 251 2.68 6.69 2.37
C VAL A 251 3.71 5.71 1.86
N TYR A 252 3.75 4.54 2.48
CA TYR A 252 4.53 3.40 2.02
C TYR A 252 3.54 2.36 1.50
N ALA A 253 3.85 1.70 0.38
CA ALA A 253 3.00 0.66 -0.17
C ALA A 253 3.84 -0.55 -0.57
N VAL A 254 3.32 -1.75 -0.32
CA VAL A 254 3.91 -3.03 -0.75
C VAL A 254 2.97 -3.73 -1.72
N TYR A 255 3.51 -4.27 -2.81
CA TYR A 255 2.72 -4.82 -3.90
C TYR A 255 3.52 -5.82 -4.74
N SER A 256 2.82 -6.56 -5.60
CA SER A 256 3.42 -7.44 -6.60
C SER A 256 2.95 -7.04 -7.99
N ARG A 257 3.89 -6.75 -8.89
CA ARG A 257 3.63 -6.26 -10.26
C ARG A 257 4.30 -7.14 -11.29
N GLY A 258 3.49 -7.83 -12.11
CA GLY A 258 3.95 -8.68 -13.21
C GLY A 258 4.86 -9.85 -12.80
N VAL A 259 5.11 -10.04 -11.50
CA VAL A 259 5.88 -11.14 -10.92
C VAL A 259 5.04 -12.42 -10.79
N ILE A 260 3.73 -12.24 -10.68
CA ILE A 260 2.75 -13.31 -10.64
C ILE A 260 2.02 -13.28 -11.97
N SER A 261 2.37 -14.19 -12.87
CA SER A 261 1.66 -14.41 -14.12
C SER A 261 0.95 -15.75 -13.99
N LEU A 262 -0.38 -15.74 -14.01
CA LEU A 262 -1.10 -16.96 -14.34
C LEU A 262 -0.78 -17.21 -15.81
N GLY A 263 -0.03 -18.27 -16.11
CA GLY A 263 0.24 -18.66 -17.49
C GLY A 263 -1.07 -18.76 -18.27
N GLY A 264 -1.05 -18.24 -19.51
CA GLY A 264 -2.04 -18.59 -20.52
C GLY A 264 -1.84 -20.01 -21.04
#